data_AF-A0A973L867-F1
#
_entry.id   AF-A0A973L867-F1
#
_cell.length_a   1.000
_cell.length_b   1.000
_cell.length_c   1.000
_cell.angle_alpha   90.00
_cell.angle_beta   90.00
_cell.angle_gamma   90.00
#
_symmetry.space_group_name_H-M   'P 1'
#
loop_
_entity.id
_entity.type
_entity.pdbx_description
1 polymer ?
#
loop_
_entity_poly.entity_id
_entity_poly.type
_entity_poly.pdbx_seq_one_letter_code
_entity_poly.pdbx_strand_id
1 'polypeptide(L)'
;MWTCGGTANQLWTLPTGGGGLNPGVAPGGNFDLSLWELQLPTGSAGSPTTIPPSQLEGANGFQDSYFYTASGDGAMTFWDPENGVTTPNSNYSRSELREMTSSGAAANWFAPGNHTLSATLKVTKVPNHVCVGQIHLGSGGSTKPLLELFYYANGDIKMAIEQTPAGGNEVLYTVGNVPLGSKWSYTIGLSGSTISLVLNGGTPKTWTASSTFDGYGMYFKAGDYDQTSGSDPSVGATVGFYDLAVHHSS
;
A
#
# COMPACT_ATOMS: atom_id res chain seq x y z
N MET A 1 -15.98 -44.97 9.66
CA MET A 1 -16.56 -43.61 9.77
C MET A 1 -15.43 -42.63 9.92
N TRP A 2 -15.53 -41.53 9.20
CA TRP A 2 -14.43 -40.73 8.67
C TRP A 2 -13.48 -40.14 9.72
N THR A 3 -12.19 -40.40 9.54
CA THR A 3 -11.09 -39.63 10.11
C THR A 3 -10.78 -38.46 9.16
N CYS A 4 -10.96 -37.23 9.63
CA CYS A 4 -10.53 -36.02 8.96
C CYS A 4 -9.00 -35.95 8.97
N GLY A 5 -8.37 -36.44 7.89
CA GLY A 5 -7.02 -36.05 7.50
C GLY A 5 -7.12 -34.79 6.65
N GLY A 6 -6.82 -33.63 7.24
CA GLY A 6 -6.79 -32.33 6.58
C GLY A 6 -5.42 -31.70 6.68
N THR A 7 -4.45 -32.24 5.95
CA THR A 7 -3.20 -31.54 5.64
C THR A 7 -3.44 -30.58 4.48
N ALA A 8 -3.50 -29.28 4.74
CA ALA A 8 -3.20 -28.24 3.76
C ALA A 8 -2.93 -26.91 4.48
N ASN A 9 -1.90 -26.87 5.33
CA ASN A 9 -1.23 -25.61 5.60
C ASN A 9 -0.37 -25.36 4.36
N GLN A 10 -0.91 -24.68 3.35
CA GLN A 10 -0.11 -24.14 2.26
C GLN A 10 0.75 -23.05 2.88
N LEU A 11 1.88 -23.46 3.49
CA LEU A 11 3.04 -22.61 3.65
C LEU A 11 3.34 -22.08 2.26
N TRP A 12 3.03 -20.81 2.03
CA TRP A 12 3.59 -20.09 0.90
C TRP A 12 5.09 -20.04 1.17
N THR A 13 5.80 -21.06 0.68
CA THR A 13 7.23 -20.95 0.48
C THR A 13 7.42 -19.74 -0.41
N LEU A 14 8.02 -18.68 0.15
CA LEU A 14 8.70 -17.65 -0.65
C LEU A 14 9.36 -18.38 -1.81
N PRO A 15 9.24 -17.90 -3.05
CA PRO A 15 10.06 -18.46 -4.11
C PRO A 15 11.52 -18.26 -3.70
N THR A 16 12.13 -19.29 -3.11
CA THR A 16 13.57 -19.44 -3.00
C THR A 16 14.11 -19.86 -4.38
N GLY A 17 13.69 -19.12 -5.41
CA GLY A 17 14.28 -19.13 -6.74
C GLY A 17 15.33 -18.03 -6.76
N GLY A 18 16.59 -18.41 -6.92
CA GLY A 18 17.76 -17.52 -6.93
C GLY A 18 17.83 -16.58 -8.13
N GLY A 19 16.89 -15.66 -8.25
CA GLY A 19 16.97 -14.47 -9.09
C GLY A 19 16.29 -13.34 -8.34
N GLY A 20 17.07 -12.44 -7.76
CA GLY A 20 16.52 -11.21 -7.18
C GLY A 20 15.80 -10.36 -8.24
N LEU A 21 15.21 -9.25 -7.82
CA LEU A 21 14.62 -8.27 -8.73
C LEU A 21 15.64 -7.87 -9.80
N ASN A 22 15.21 -7.80 -11.06
CA ASN A 22 16.03 -7.41 -12.19
C ASN A 22 16.10 -5.88 -12.30
N PRO A 23 17.26 -5.24 -12.07
CA PRO A 23 17.37 -3.78 -12.15
C PRO A 23 17.29 -3.21 -13.57
N GLY A 24 17.31 -4.07 -14.60
CA GLY A 24 17.30 -3.70 -16.01
C GLY A 24 15.92 -3.66 -16.66
N VAL A 25 14.84 -3.83 -15.90
CA VAL A 25 13.45 -3.75 -16.38
C VAL A 25 12.66 -2.75 -15.55
N ALA A 26 11.53 -2.28 -16.09
CA ALA A 26 10.59 -1.45 -15.35
C ALA A 26 9.95 -2.22 -14.18
N PRO A 27 9.29 -1.54 -13.22
CA PRO A 27 8.67 -2.21 -12.07
C PRO A 27 7.73 -3.36 -12.44
N GLY A 28 6.90 -3.22 -13.48
CA GLY A 28 6.01 -4.30 -13.94
C GLY A 28 6.71 -5.52 -14.56
N GLY A 29 8.03 -5.45 -14.79
CA GLY A 29 8.83 -6.61 -15.16
C GLY A 29 9.23 -7.48 -13.96
N ASN A 30 9.15 -6.91 -12.76
CA ASN A 30 9.51 -7.54 -11.49
C ASN A 30 8.27 -7.84 -10.62
N PHE A 31 7.18 -7.08 -10.80
CA PHE A 31 5.96 -7.15 -10.01
C PHE A 31 4.74 -7.38 -10.92
N ASP A 32 3.76 -8.14 -10.44
CA ASP A 32 2.45 -8.21 -11.08
C ASP A 32 1.67 -6.92 -10.77
N LEU A 33 1.64 -6.01 -11.75
CA LEU A 33 0.95 -4.72 -11.65
C LEU A 33 -0.42 -4.70 -12.35
N SER A 34 -0.93 -5.87 -12.78
CA SER A 34 -2.20 -6.01 -13.52
C SER A 34 -3.43 -5.54 -12.72
N LEU A 35 -3.32 -5.50 -11.40
CA LEU A 35 -4.37 -5.10 -10.46
C LEU A 35 -4.11 -3.73 -9.84
N TRP A 36 -3.30 -2.87 -10.47
CA TRP A 36 -2.92 -1.59 -9.89
C TRP A 36 -3.02 -0.44 -10.89
N GLU A 37 -3.55 0.68 -10.44
CA GLU A 37 -3.37 1.99 -11.09
C GLU A 37 -2.36 2.78 -10.25
N LEU A 38 -1.43 3.45 -10.89
CA LEU A 38 -0.47 4.32 -10.21
C LEU A 38 -0.97 5.77 -10.23
N GLN A 39 -1.01 6.41 -9.07
CA GLN A 39 -1.25 7.85 -8.93
C GLN A 39 0.10 8.54 -8.72
N LEU A 40 0.42 9.54 -9.55
CA LEU A 40 1.70 10.25 -9.52
C LEU A 40 1.58 11.65 -8.89
N PRO A 41 2.67 12.22 -8.35
CA PRO A 41 2.67 13.57 -7.76
C PRO A 41 2.74 14.67 -8.84
N THR A 42 2.32 14.37 -10.06
CA THR A 42 2.30 15.27 -11.21
C THR A 42 0.89 15.44 -11.73
N GLY A 43 0.68 16.31 -12.72
CA GLY A 43 -0.63 16.55 -13.32
C GLY A 43 -1.05 18.00 -13.13
N SER A 44 -2.36 18.22 -12.97
CA SER A 44 -2.93 19.55 -12.74
C SER A 44 -3.50 19.64 -11.33
N ALA A 45 -3.63 20.85 -10.78
CA ALA A 45 -4.10 21.06 -9.41
C ALA A 45 -5.42 20.32 -9.14
N GLY A 46 -5.46 19.47 -8.11
CA GLY A 46 -6.61 18.64 -7.77
C GLY A 46 -6.83 17.44 -8.70
N SER A 47 -5.95 17.18 -9.66
CA SER A 47 -6.06 16.08 -10.62
C SER A 47 -4.69 15.48 -10.91
N PRO A 48 -4.19 14.60 -10.02
CA PRO A 48 -2.97 13.84 -10.25
C PRO A 48 -3.02 13.03 -11.53
N THR A 49 -1.89 12.88 -12.21
CA THR A 49 -1.73 11.95 -13.32
C THR A 49 -1.93 10.52 -12.81
N THR A 50 -2.74 9.73 -13.52
CA THR A 50 -2.88 8.30 -13.24
C THR A 50 -2.40 7.45 -14.41
N ILE A 51 -1.75 6.33 -14.10
CA ILE A 51 -1.24 5.36 -15.07
C ILE A 51 -2.02 4.05 -14.87
N PRO A 52 -2.79 3.59 -15.87
CA PRO A 52 -3.64 2.42 -15.75
C PRO A 52 -2.83 1.12 -15.71
N PRO A 53 -3.42 0.00 -15.24
CA PRO A 53 -2.74 -1.30 -15.19
C PRO A 53 -2.05 -1.71 -16.49
N SER A 54 -2.73 -1.51 -17.63
CA SER A 54 -2.23 -1.88 -18.96
C SER A 54 -0.95 -1.15 -19.39
N GLN A 55 -0.60 -0.05 -18.73
CA GLN A 55 0.65 0.67 -18.97
C GLN A 55 1.74 0.32 -17.96
N LEU A 56 1.39 -0.30 -16.82
CA LEU A 56 2.36 -0.67 -15.79
C LEU A 56 2.99 -2.04 -16.03
N GLU A 57 2.29 -2.95 -16.70
CA GLU A 57 2.70 -4.34 -16.87
C GLU A 57 3.97 -4.56 -17.72
N GLY A 58 4.72 -5.59 -17.34
CA GLY A 58 5.81 -6.15 -18.13
C GLY A 58 7.13 -5.39 -18.03
N ALA A 59 8.17 -5.97 -18.64
CA ALA A 59 9.54 -5.47 -18.55
C ALA A 59 9.76 -4.05 -19.10
N ASN A 60 8.86 -3.59 -19.97
CA ASN A 60 8.87 -2.25 -20.57
C ASN A 60 7.67 -1.41 -20.10
N GLY A 61 7.07 -1.77 -18.96
CA GLY A 61 6.00 -1.00 -18.34
C GLY A 61 6.44 0.41 -17.96
N PHE A 62 5.49 1.23 -17.55
CA PHE A 62 5.72 2.61 -17.18
C PHE A 62 6.75 2.74 -16.06
N GLN A 63 7.65 3.70 -16.22
CA GLN A 63 8.54 4.18 -15.19
C GLN A 63 8.94 5.63 -15.50
N ASP A 64 9.21 6.41 -14.47
CA ASP A 64 9.68 7.79 -14.55
C ASP A 64 10.50 8.17 -13.29
N SER A 65 10.68 9.45 -13.01
CA SER A 65 11.40 9.91 -11.82
C SER A 65 10.68 9.67 -10.49
N TYR A 66 9.38 9.37 -10.51
CA TYR A 66 8.53 9.21 -9.32
C TYR A 66 8.16 7.74 -9.07
N PHE A 67 8.29 6.89 -10.10
CA PHE A 67 8.06 5.45 -10.02
C PHE A 67 9.03 4.71 -10.94
N TYR A 68 9.98 3.96 -10.37
CA TYR A 68 11.04 3.32 -11.15
C TYR A 68 11.61 2.09 -10.47
N THR A 69 12.33 1.27 -11.24
CA THR A 69 13.16 0.21 -10.68
C THR A 69 14.52 0.75 -10.26
N ALA A 70 14.88 0.60 -8.99
CA ALA A 70 16.17 1.04 -8.48
C ALA A 70 17.31 0.24 -9.13
N SER A 71 18.28 0.94 -9.72
CA SER A 71 19.39 0.32 -10.46
C SER A 71 20.32 -0.53 -9.59
N GLY A 72 20.29 -0.36 -8.26
CA GLY A 72 21.14 -1.09 -7.33
C GLY A 72 20.60 -2.48 -6.97
N ASP A 73 19.35 -2.55 -6.51
CA ASP A 73 18.76 -3.77 -5.93
C ASP A 73 17.41 -4.18 -6.56
N GLY A 74 17.01 -3.49 -7.63
CA GLY A 74 15.80 -3.78 -8.40
C GLY A 74 14.48 -3.41 -7.72
N ALA A 75 14.50 -2.74 -6.57
CA ALA A 75 13.29 -2.36 -5.85
C ALA A 75 12.34 -1.52 -6.72
N MET A 76 11.05 -1.81 -6.68
CA MET A 76 10.01 -0.90 -7.19
C MET A 76 9.96 0.31 -6.27
N THR A 77 10.47 1.44 -6.74
CA THR A 77 10.76 2.61 -5.94
C THR A 77 9.81 3.74 -6.29
N PHE A 78 9.23 4.31 -5.25
CA PHE A 78 8.37 5.48 -5.28
C PHE A 78 9.15 6.67 -4.72
N TRP A 79 9.05 7.82 -5.39
CA TRP A 79 9.52 9.12 -4.90
C TRP A 79 8.34 10.09 -4.93
N ASP A 80 8.03 10.67 -3.78
CA ASP A 80 6.96 11.65 -3.62
C ASP A 80 7.49 12.93 -2.96
N PRO A 81 7.64 14.04 -3.71
CA PRO A 81 8.08 15.32 -3.16
C PRO A 81 6.94 16.05 -2.44
N GLU A 82 7.24 16.74 -1.34
CA GLU A 82 6.26 17.47 -0.50
C GLU A 82 5.49 18.59 -1.25
N ASN A 83 5.95 18.94 -2.46
CA ASN A 83 5.35 19.96 -3.32
C ASN A 83 4.59 19.37 -4.52
N GLY A 84 4.34 18.05 -4.52
CA GLY A 84 3.64 17.37 -5.58
C GLY A 84 2.16 17.78 -5.72
N VAL A 85 1.55 17.38 -6.83
CA VAL A 85 0.12 17.58 -7.08
C VAL A 85 -0.71 16.71 -6.14
N THR A 86 -1.70 17.32 -5.48
CA THR A 86 -2.63 16.63 -4.57
C THR A 86 -3.98 16.36 -5.24
N THR A 87 -4.76 15.45 -4.66
CA THR A 87 -6.18 15.26 -5.02
C THR A 87 -7.04 16.31 -4.31
N PRO A 88 -8.31 16.52 -4.72
CA PRO A 88 -9.15 17.58 -4.14
C PRO A 88 -9.44 17.42 -2.65
N ASN A 89 -9.32 16.19 -2.14
CA ASN A 89 -9.67 15.83 -0.75
C ASN A 89 -8.43 15.43 0.08
N SER A 90 -7.22 15.74 -0.40
CA SER A 90 -5.97 15.45 0.29
C SER A 90 -5.07 16.68 0.32
N ASN A 91 -4.39 16.86 1.45
CA ASN A 91 -3.41 17.93 1.64
C ASN A 91 -2.01 17.53 1.16
N TYR A 92 -1.82 16.28 0.75
CA TYR A 92 -0.50 15.73 0.44
C TYR A 92 -0.50 15.03 -0.93
N SER A 93 0.63 15.09 -1.61
CA SER A 93 0.87 14.40 -2.88
C SER A 93 1.09 12.92 -2.64
N ARG A 94 1.24 12.14 -3.72
CA ARG A 94 1.52 10.70 -3.64
C ARG A 94 2.19 10.20 -4.90
N SER A 95 3.08 9.22 -4.74
CA SER A 95 3.40 8.22 -5.76
C SER A 95 2.92 6.87 -5.22
N GLU A 96 1.68 6.49 -5.54
CA GLU A 96 0.99 5.43 -4.81
C GLU A 96 0.09 4.60 -5.72
N LEU A 97 0.17 3.27 -5.55
CA LEU A 97 -0.69 2.32 -6.24
C LEU A 97 -2.08 2.28 -5.57
N ARG A 98 -3.10 2.17 -6.41
CA ARG A 98 -4.51 2.03 -6.05
C ARG A 98 -5.04 0.73 -6.68
N GLU A 99 -5.57 -0.16 -5.86
CA GLU A 99 -6.00 -1.49 -6.30
C GLU A 99 -7.13 -1.41 -7.35
N MET A 100 -7.03 -2.19 -8.41
CA MET A 100 -7.95 -2.31 -9.54
C MET A 100 -8.46 -3.75 -9.64
N THR A 101 -9.51 -3.97 -10.42
CA THR A 101 -9.92 -5.31 -10.84
C THR A 101 -9.11 -5.75 -12.06
N SER A 102 -9.12 -7.05 -12.36
CA SER A 102 -8.49 -7.60 -13.57
C SER A 102 -9.08 -7.08 -14.89
N SER A 103 -10.26 -6.47 -14.85
CA SER A 103 -10.85 -5.78 -16.01
C SER A 103 -10.39 -4.32 -16.14
N GLY A 104 -9.48 -3.86 -15.28
CA GLY A 104 -9.06 -2.46 -15.17
C GLY A 104 -10.11 -1.53 -14.56
N ALA A 105 -11.18 -2.09 -13.96
CA ALA A 105 -12.18 -1.29 -13.26
C ALA A 105 -11.73 -1.00 -11.82
N ALA A 106 -12.41 -0.05 -11.19
CA ALA A 106 -12.06 0.31 -9.83
C ALA A 106 -12.38 -0.82 -8.84
N ALA A 107 -11.40 -1.34 -8.10
CA ALA A 107 -11.66 -2.30 -7.03
C ALA A 107 -12.57 -1.69 -5.97
N ASN A 108 -13.48 -2.51 -5.44
CA ASN A 108 -14.50 -2.10 -4.48
C ASN A 108 -15.09 -3.33 -3.78
N TRP A 109 -14.28 -4.01 -2.99
CA TRP A 109 -14.69 -5.19 -2.21
C TRP A 109 -15.37 -4.78 -0.90
N PHE A 110 -16.14 -5.68 -0.29
CA PHE A 110 -16.90 -5.41 0.93
C PHE A 110 -16.41 -6.32 2.06
N ALA A 111 -16.56 -5.88 3.31
CA ALA A 111 -16.08 -6.59 4.51
C ALA A 111 -16.46 -8.09 4.63
N PRO A 112 -17.61 -8.58 4.13
CA PRO A 112 -17.88 -10.01 4.06
C PRO A 112 -16.89 -10.71 3.12
N GLY A 113 -15.84 -11.29 3.70
CA GLY A 113 -14.73 -11.94 3.02
C GLY A 113 -13.46 -11.88 3.88
N ASN A 114 -12.33 -12.24 3.29
CA ASN A 114 -11.00 -12.02 3.85
C ASN A 114 -10.13 -11.35 2.79
N HIS A 115 -9.74 -10.11 3.08
CA HIS A 115 -8.99 -9.26 2.17
C HIS A 115 -7.66 -8.90 2.82
N THR A 116 -6.54 -9.15 2.14
CA THR A 116 -5.21 -8.82 2.66
C THR A 116 -4.33 -8.16 1.61
N LEU A 117 -3.56 -7.17 2.03
CA LEU A 117 -2.43 -6.58 1.31
C LEU A 117 -1.14 -6.93 2.06
N SER A 118 -0.21 -7.58 1.36
CA SER A 118 1.12 -7.90 1.87
C SER A 118 2.19 -7.15 1.09
N ALA A 119 3.21 -6.67 1.78
CA ALA A 119 4.38 -6.06 1.15
C ALA A 119 5.66 -6.32 1.95
N THR A 120 6.78 -6.36 1.22
CA THR A 120 8.12 -6.19 1.80
C THR A 120 8.72 -4.91 1.24
N LEU A 121 9.17 -4.01 2.09
CA LEU A 121 9.62 -2.68 1.69
C LEU A 121 10.76 -2.16 2.57
N LYS A 122 11.35 -1.03 2.15
CA LYS A 122 12.18 -0.17 2.99
C LYS A 122 11.83 1.29 2.71
N VAL A 123 11.96 2.14 3.72
CA VAL A 123 11.91 3.60 3.57
C VAL A 123 13.34 4.11 3.67
N THR A 124 13.82 4.85 2.66
CA THR A 124 15.20 5.38 2.63
C THR A 124 15.28 6.87 2.88
N LYS A 125 14.17 7.58 2.73
CA LYS A 125 14.05 9.01 2.99
C LYS A 125 12.62 9.29 3.41
N VAL A 126 12.44 10.12 4.42
CA VAL A 126 11.12 10.56 4.90
C VAL A 126 11.33 11.83 5.75
N PRO A 127 10.64 12.95 5.45
CA PRO A 127 10.85 14.20 6.20
C PRO A 127 10.20 14.13 7.59
N ASN A 128 8.96 13.63 7.67
CA ASN A 128 8.25 13.41 8.93
C ASN A 128 7.72 11.98 9.04
N HIS A 129 6.76 11.61 8.19
CA HIS A 129 6.25 10.25 8.04
C HIS A 129 5.63 10.06 6.67
N VAL A 130 5.51 8.81 6.25
CA VAL A 130 4.94 8.39 4.95
C VAL A 130 3.93 7.27 5.17
N CYS A 131 2.78 7.31 4.50
CA CYS A 131 1.87 6.19 4.47
C CYS A 131 2.31 5.19 3.40
N VAL A 132 2.51 3.94 3.79
CA VAL A 132 3.04 2.89 2.91
C VAL A 132 2.00 1.86 2.50
N GLY A 133 0.85 1.81 3.18
CA GLY A 133 -0.25 0.91 2.88
C GLY A 133 -1.56 1.35 3.52
N GLN A 134 -2.67 1.13 2.81
CA GLN A 134 -4.00 1.58 3.25
C GLN A 134 -5.09 0.55 2.97
N ILE A 135 -6.15 0.58 3.78
CA ILE A 135 -7.49 0.16 3.36
C ILE A 135 -8.31 1.43 3.25
N HIS A 136 -8.78 1.74 2.05
CA HIS A 136 -9.47 2.98 1.77
C HIS A 136 -10.91 2.73 1.34
N LEU A 137 -11.83 3.60 1.78
CA LEU A 137 -13.23 3.51 1.37
C LEU A 137 -13.39 3.91 -0.11
N GLY A 138 -14.21 3.16 -0.82
CA GLY A 138 -14.64 3.39 -2.20
C GLY A 138 -16.10 3.80 -2.25
N SER A 139 -16.99 2.87 -2.57
CA SER A 139 -18.44 3.13 -2.58
C SER A 139 -18.99 3.34 -1.17
N GLY A 140 -20.04 4.14 -1.04
CA GLY A 140 -20.68 4.45 0.25
C GLY A 140 -20.64 5.94 0.60
N GLY A 141 -20.00 6.77 -0.23
CA GLY A 141 -20.05 8.23 -0.10
C GLY A 141 -18.98 8.82 0.82
N SER A 142 -17.97 8.04 1.19
CA SER A 142 -16.79 8.52 1.91
C SER A 142 -15.53 8.45 1.06
N THR A 143 -14.62 9.40 1.27
CA THR A 143 -13.28 9.42 0.69
C THR A 143 -12.20 9.25 1.77
N LYS A 144 -12.53 8.62 2.89
CA LYS A 144 -11.61 8.45 4.03
C LYS A 144 -11.04 7.03 4.07
N PRO A 145 -9.85 6.84 4.66
CA PRO A 145 -9.35 5.51 4.93
C PRO A 145 -10.18 4.82 6.02
N LEU A 146 -10.22 3.49 6.01
CA LEU A 146 -10.49 2.71 7.21
C LEU A 146 -9.21 2.62 8.06
N LEU A 147 -8.07 2.37 7.40
CA LEU A 147 -6.76 2.35 8.05
C LEU A 147 -5.64 2.86 7.15
N GLU A 148 -4.62 3.41 7.79
CA GLU A 148 -3.37 3.86 7.20
C GLU A 148 -2.18 3.30 8.00
N LEU A 149 -1.20 2.73 7.31
CA LEU A 149 0.05 2.24 7.91
C LEU A 149 1.17 3.22 7.60
N PHE A 150 1.63 3.92 8.62
CA PHE A 150 2.65 4.96 8.53
C PHE A 150 4.03 4.48 8.99
N TYR A 151 5.07 4.96 8.31
CA TYR A 151 6.46 4.88 8.74
C TYR A 151 6.98 6.29 9.07
N TYR A 152 7.52 6.50 10.26
CA TYR A 152 8.00 7.79 10.75
C TYR A 152 9.53 7.92 10.63
N ALA A 153 10.03 9.15 10.54
CA ALA A 153 11.46 9.45 10.41
C ALA A 153 12.32 8.94 11.59
N ASN A 154 11.73 8.71 12.75
CA ASN A 154 12.40 8.09 13.91
C ASN A 154 12.42 6.55 13.85
N GLY A 155 11.89 5.95 12.78
CA GLY A 155 11.77 4.51 12.59
C GLY A 155 10.48 3.90 13.14
N ASP A 156 9.61 4.65 13.80
CA ASP A 156 8.36 4.11 14.31
C ASP A 156 7.43 3.72 13.16
N ILE A 157 6.79 2.56 13.30
CA ILE A 157 5.67 2.16 12.47
C ILE A 157 4.42 2.38 13.29
N LYS A 158 3.49 3.17 12.75
CA LYS A 158 2.21 3.44 13.40
C LYS A 158 1.07 3.06 12.48
N MET A 159 0.04 2.43 13.03
CA MET A 159 -1.19 2.16 12.30
C MET A 159 -2.28 3.07 12.83
N ALA A 160 -2.93 3.77 11.93
CA ALA A 160 -4.00 4.68 12.22
C ALA A 160 -5.31 4.04 11.74
N ILE A 161 -6.32 4.03 12.60
CA ILE A 161 -7.63 3.45 12.31
C ILE A 161 -8.67 4.54 12.52
N GLU A 162 -9.35 4.89 11.43
CA GLU A 162 -10.46 5.83 11.47
C GLU A 162 -11.65 5.20 12.19
N GLN A 163 -12.33 5.96 13.05
CA GLN A 163 -13.43 5.42 13.84
C GLN A 163 -14.80 5.63 13.18
N THR A 164 -14.87 6.47 12.15
CA THR A 164 -16.10 6.73 11.38
C THR A 164 -15.82 6.98 9.90
N PRO A 165 -16.70 6.61 8.96
CA PRO A 165 -16.55 6.96 7.55
C PRO A 165 -16.52 8.46 7.26
N ALA A 166 -16.98 9.33 8.16
CA ALA A 166 -16.91 10.78 7.96
C ALA A 166 -15.47 11.31 8.05
N GLY A 167 -14.57 10.57 8.70
CA GLY A 167 -13.21 10.97 8.95
C GLY A 167 -13.06 11.86 10.20
N GLY A 168 -11.82 12.11 10.60
CA GLY A 168 -11.46 13.10 11.61
C GLY A 168 -11.54 12.60 13.06
N ASN A 169 -11.70 11.30 13.26
CA ASN A 169 -11.63 10.65 14.56
C ASN A 169 -10.72 9.41 14.46
N GLU A 170 -9.50 9.63 14.01
CA GLU A 170 -8.52 8.56 13.85
C GLU A 170 -7.81 8.24 15.17
N VAL A 171 -7.63 6.94 15.45
CA VAL A 171 -6.83 6.46 16.58
C VAL A 171 -5.51 5.90 16.07
N LEU A 172 -4.40 6.44 16.57
CA LEU A 172 -3.05 6.09 16.16
C LEU A 172 -2.39 5.13 17.16
N TYR A 173 -1.95 3.97 16.68
CA TYR A 173 -1.27 2.93 17.45
C TYR A 173 0.19 2.80 17.02
N THR A 174 1.15 2.91 17.94
CA THR A 174 2.53 2.50 17.65
C THR A 174 2.59 0.97 17.59
N VAL A 175 2.89 0.44 16.42
CA VAL A 175 2.83 -1.00 16.12
C VAL A 175 4.19 -1.64 15.91
N GLY A 176 5.24 -0.86 15.68
CA GLY A 176 6.60 -1.39 15.53
C GLY A 176 7.64 -0.29 15.46
N ASN A 177 8.90 -0.68 15.32
CA ASN A 177 10.00 0.22 15.03
C ASN A 177 11.02 -0.53 14.15
N VAL A 178 11.45 0.12 13.07
CA VAL A 178 12.45 -0.38 12.13
C VAL A 178 13.38 0.77 11.73
N PRO A 179 14.71 0.63 11.84
CA PRO A 179 15.63 1.69 11.45
C PRO A 179 15.50 2.08 9.97
N LEU A 180 15.69 3.37 9.66
CA LEU A 180 15.65 3.89 8.29
C LEU A 180 16.60 3.10 7.38
N GLY A 181 16.15 2.77 6.18
CA GLY A 181 16.88 1.98 5.19
C GLY A 181 16.85 0.46 5.42
N SER A 182 16.27 -0.03 6.53
CA SER A 182 16.11 -1.47 6.76
C SER A 182 14.87 -2.01 6.04
N LYS A 183 14.99 -3.22 5.47
CA LYS A 183 13.84 -3.94 4.93
C LYS A 183 12.97 -4.46 6.07
N TRP A 184 11.66 -4.40 5.88
CA TRP A 184 10.65 -4.99 6.75
C TRP A 184 9.45 -5.40 5.92
N SER A 185 8.55 -6.20 6.49
CA SER A 185 7.32 -6.61 5.83
C SER A 185 6.10 -6.32 6.68
N TYR A 186 4.97 -6.08 6.00
CA TYR A 186 3.65 -6.05 6.62
C TYR A 186 2.65 -6.90 5.84
N THR A 187 1.63 -7.36 6.56
CA THR A 187 0.34 -7.76 5.99
C THR A 187 -0.74 -7.00 6.74
N ILE A 188 -1.49 -6.14 6.04
CA ILE A 188 -2.73 -5.54 6.56
C ILE A 188 -3.93 -6.30 5.98
N GLY A 189 -5.03 -6.37 6.71
CA GLY A 189 -6.24 -6.98 6.17
C GLY A 189 -7.50 -6.71 6.95
N LEU A 190 -8.63 -7.03 6.32
CA LEU A 190 -9.97 -6.97 6.89
C LEU A 190 -10.68 -8.30 6.63
N SER A 191 -11.22 -8.89 7.69
CA SER A 191 -12.14 -10.03 7.60
C SER A 191 -13.32 -9.87 8.54
N GLY A 192 -14.53 -9.75 7.97
CA GLY A 192 -15.68 -9.26 8.73
C GLY A 192 -15.36 -7.88 9.31
N SER A 193 -15.50 -7.72 10.62
CA SER A 193 -15.09 -6.50 11.32
C SER A 193 -13.65 -6.53 11.85
N THR A 194 -12.90 -7.61 11.64
CA THR A 194 -11.54 -7.75 12.19
C THR A 194 -10.52 -7.10 11.27
N ILE A 195 -9.93 -6.00 11.72
CA ILE A 195 -8.73 -5.42 11.13
C ILE A 195 -7.53 -6.19 11.67
N SER A 196 -6.59 -6.54 10.81
CA SER A 196 -5.36 -7.26 11.19
C SER A 196 -4.10 -6.59 10.65
N LEU A 197 -3.02 -6.69 11.43
CA LEU A 197 -1.66 -6.33 11.03
C LEU A 197 -0.69 -7.43 11.48
N VAL A 198 0.13 -7.91 10.55
CA VAL A 198 1.31 -8.74 10.82
C VAL A 198 2.54 -7.95 10.39
N LEU A 199 3.54 -7.82 11.25
CA LEU A 199 4.85 -7.24 10.91
C LEU A 199 5.91 -8.33 10.92
N ASN A 200 6.75 -8.40 9.89
CA ASN A 200 7.90 -9.31 9.80
C ASN A 200 7.56 -10.79 10.09
N GLY A 201 6.37 -11.25 9.68
CA GLY A 201 5.88 -12.61 9.96
C GLY A 201 5.63 -12.91 11.45
N GLY A 202 5.60 -11.88 12.31
CA GLY A 202 5.36 -12.01 13.74
C GLY A 202 3.90 -12.30 14.11
N THR A 203 3.59 -12.17 15.40
CA THR A 203 2.22 -12.38 15.89
C THR A 203 1.25 -11.34 15.33
N PRO A 204 0.07 -11.74 14.81
CA PRO A 204 -0.96 -10.81 14.37
C PRO A 204 -1.43 -9.89 15.51
N LYS A 205 -1.56 -8.61 15.19
CA LYS A 205 -2.29 -7.61 15.99
C LYS A 205 -3.65 -7.41 15.37
N THR A 206 -4.69 -7.27 16.19
CA THR A 206 -6.07 -7.13 15.71
C THR A 206 -6.80 -5.98 16.38
N TRP A 207 -7.72 -5.40 15.63
CA TRP A 207 -8.65 -4.36 16.06
C TRP A 207 -10.02 -4.67 15.46
N THR A 208 -11.05 -4.01 15.98
CA THR A 208 -12.42 -4.13 15.46
C THR A 208 -12.78 -2.86 14.72
N ALA A 209 -13.09 -2.97 13.43
CA ALA A 209 -13.68 -1.89 12.66
C ALA A 209 -15.05 -1.52 13.25
N SER A 210 -15.31 -0.22 13.35
CA SER A 210 -16.62 0.29 13.76
C SER A 210 -17.71 -0.22 12.80
N SER A 211 -18.85 -0.65 13.31
CA SER A 211 -19.98 -1.06 12.46
C SER A 211 -20.53 0.07 11.59
N THR A 212 -20.13 1.33 11.84
CA THR A 212 -20.44 2.46 10.95
C THR A 212 -19.81 2.33 9.55
N PHE A 213 -18.79 1.48 9.39
CA PHE A 213 -18.20 1.13 8.09
C PHE A 213 -18.97 0.01 7.37
N ASP A 214 -20.00 -0.58 7.97
CA ASP A 214 -20.81 -1.62 7.33
C ASP A 214 -21.47 -1.08 6.06
N GLY A 215 -21.40 -1.87 4.98
CA GLY A 215 -21.96 -1.50 3.68
C GLY A 215 -21.09 -0.56 2.83
N TYR A 216 -19.92 -0.15 3.31
CA TYR A 216 -18.94 0.55 2.48
C TYR A 216 -18.13 -0.44 1.64
N GLY A 217 -17.90 -0.07 0.39
CA GLY A 217 -16.92 -0.73 -0.46
C GLY A 217 -15.53 -0.20 -0.13
N MET A 218 -14.50 -1.01 -0.37
CA MET A 218 -13.12 -0.72 0.00
C MET A 218 -12.14 -1.19 -1.08
N TYR A 219 -10.93 -0.65 -1.02
CA TYR A 219 -9.81 -1.04 -1.87
C TYR A 219 -8.49 -0.84 -1.14
N PHE A 220 -7.46 -1.56 -1.56
CA PHE A 220 -6.10 -1.39 -1.04
C PHE A 220 -5.35 -0.25 -1.75
N LYS A 221 -4.42 0.37 -1.02
CA LYS A 221 -3.36 1.22 -1.58
C LYS A 221 -2.00 0.82 -1.03
N ALA A 222 -0.95 1.04 -1.80
CA ALA A 222 0.44 0.78 -1.40
C ALA A 222 1.40 1.70 -2.17
N GLY A 223 2.42 2.24 -1.51
CA GLY A 223 3.43 3.06 -2.18
C GLY A 223 4.02 4.12 -1.25
N ASP A 224 4.11 5.34 -1.77
CA ASP A 224 4.58 6.52 -1.07
C ASP A 224 3.48 7.60 -1.08
N TYR A 225 2.82 7.76 0.05
CA TYR A 225 1.91 8.87 0.32
C TYR A 225 2.53 9.73 1.43
N ASP A 226 3.42 10.65 1.04
CA ASP A 226 4.15 11.51 1.96
C ASP A 226 3.16 12.33 2.79
N GLN A 227 3.41 12.48 4.10
CA GLN A 227 2.55 13.26 5.00
C GLN A 227 3.16 14.61 5.33
N THR A 228 3.97 15.14 4.42
CA THR A 228 4.50 16.49 4.49
C THR A 228 4.04 17.33 3.31
N SER A 229 3.99 18.64 3.54
CA SER A 229 3.58 19.61 2.54
C SER A 229 4.53 20.79 2.60
N GLY A 230 4.95 21.27 1.44
CA GLY A 230 5.86 22.39 1.33
C GLY A 230 6.08 22.81 -0.11
N SER A 231 7.20 23.48 -0.37
CA SER A 231 7.52 24.02 -1.70
C SER A 231 8.80 23.46 -2.30
N ASP A 232 9.59 22.71 -1.52
CA ASP A 232 10.89 22.20 -1.97
C ASP A 232 10.72 20.86 -2.70
N PRO A 233 10.99 20.79 -4.02
CA PRO A 233 10.86 19.54 -4.79
C PRO A 233 11.89 18.48 -4.41
N SER A 234 12.87 18.82 -3.57
CA SER A 234 13.86 17.89 -3.05
C SER A 234 13.52 17.35 -1.66
N VAL A 235 12.49 17.87 -1.00
CA VAL A 235 11.97 17.34 0.26
C VAL A 235 10.79 16.42 -0.05
N GLY A 236 10.71 15.29 0.62
CA GLY A 236 9.75 14.22 0.31
C GLY A 236 10.24 12.86 0.77
N ALA A 237 9.43 11.84 0.55
CA ALA A 237 9.71 10.46 0.95
C ALA A 237 10.20 9.60 -0.22
N THR A 238 10.92 8.53 0.11
CA THR A 238 11.33 7.49 -0.85
C THR A 238 11.09 6.13 -0.26
N VAL A 239 10.26 5.33 -0.93
CA VAL A 239 9.87 4.00 -0.50
C VAL A 239 10.20 2.98 -1.59
N GLY A 240 10.95 1.93 -1.24
CA GLY A 240 11.31 0.84 -2.16
C GLY A 240 10.65 -0.47 -1.75
N PHE A 241 9.86 -1.05 -2.65
CA PHE A 241 9.18 -2.33 -2.48
C PHE A 241 9.99 -3.47 -3.11
N TYR A 242 9.94 -4.62 -2.45
CA TYR A 242 10.59 -5.88 -2.85
C TYR A 242 9.61 -7.02 -3.05
N ASP A 243 8.42 -6.90 -2.48
CA ASP A 243 7.31 -7.81 -2.67
C ASP A 243 6.02 -7.03 -2.46
N LEU A 244 4.97 -7.36 -3.23
CA LEU A 244 3.65 -6.74 -3.15
C LEU A 244 2.61 -7.75 -3.64
N ALA A 245 1.60 -8.03 -2.82
CA ALA A 245 0.53 -8.94 -3.17
C ALA A 245 -0.80 -8.54 -2.51
N VAL A 246 -1.89 -8.72 -3.26
CA VAL A 246 -3.26 -8.67 -2.73
C VAL A 246 -3.88 -10.05 -2.79
N HIS A 247 -4.72 -10.37 -1.81
CA HIS A 247 -5.49 -11.61 -1.77
C HIS A 247 -6.90 -11.34 -1.27
N HIS A 248 -7.87 -11.99 -1.91
CA HIS A 248 -9.28 -11.96 -1.54
C HIS A 248 -9.83 -13.38 -1.53
N SER A 249 -10.58 -13.73 -0.48
CA SER A 249 -11.38 -14.95 -0.42
C SER A 249 -12.74 -14.70 0.20
N SER A 250 -13.73 -15.49 -0.19
CA SER A 250 -15.09 -15.49 0.38
C SER A 250 -15.14 -16.07 1.78
#